data_AF-A0A1Y1NG05-F1
#
_entry.id   AF-A0A1Y1NG05-F1
#
_cell.length_a   1.000
_cell.length_b   1.000
_cell.length_c   1.000
_cell.angle_alpha   90.00
_cell.angle_beta   90.00
_cell.angle_gamma   90.00
#
_symmetry.space_group_name_H-M   'P 1'
#
loop_
_entity.id
_entity.type
_entity.pdbx_description
1 polymer ?
#
loop_
_entity_poly.entity_id
_entity_poly.type
_entity_poly.pdbx_seq_one_letter_code
_entity_poly.pdbx_strand_id
1 'polypeptide(L)'
;MLPDNRDVSYLQKMGRAVYSGMSSSDANAIWVMQNWLFVHEIIFWTPERAKALLTSVPQGKMLVLDLQSEQHPQYNRFHSYYGQPFIWCMLHDFGGTLGMFGSLYTINAEVSKARLQVNGTMVGSGITPEGINQNYILYDFMSEVSWRTEPTDLTIWVAKYALRRYGKENAMAIKSWQILKDTVYNFTSIIPMRGKYAITRRPSTRITTWIWYDPCDLLQAWKFLLQASQDLRTSSAYLTDLTDLTRQVLQVLGDQYYKKLKQHFRLKKRELFQQTATTFLDIFHDMENVLRSNEAFLLGKWLSAAKNFASLNGETLLEEEKLYEYNARNQITLWGPNGEINDYACKQWSGMVSDYYHERWFLFVTSMNESLVQNVPFREAAVVKRVFKEIEEPFTFSRKAYPEYASGDTVLIAQELMEKWWPKQHCRFERANDFNLRDIFEIRPTVIVVK
;
A
#
# COMPACT_ATOMS: atom_id res chain seq x y z
N MET A 1 -2.51 -9.79 -19.13
CA MET A 1 -1.93 -10.47 -20.30
C MET A 1 -2.38 -9.75 -21.56
N LEU A 2 -1.49 -9.63 -22.54
CA LEU A 2 -1.83 -9.05 -23.84
C LEU A 2 -2.54 -10.09 -24.71
N PRO A 3 -3.59 -9.73 -25.46
CA PRO A 3 -4.10 -10.59 -26.51
C PRO A 3 -3.03 -10.86 -27.58
N ASP A 4 -3.02 -12.08 -28.11
CA ASP A 4 -2.03 -12.52 -29.11
C ASP A 4 -2.18 -11.80 -30.46
N ASN A 5 -3.35 -11.21 -30.73
CA ASN A 5 -3.63 -10.47 -31.95
C ASN A 5 -4.22 -9.08 -31.66
N ARG A 6 -3.74 -8.08 -32.41
CA ARG A 6 -4.09 -6.65 -32.33
C ARG A 6 -5.28 -6.25 -33.22
N ASP A 7 -5.77 -7.16 -34.07
CA ASP A 7 -6.84 -6.90 -35.02
C ASP A 7 -8.16 -6.65 -34.29
N VAL A 8 -8.84 -5.55 -34.65
CA VAL A 8 -10.13 -5.17 -34.06
C VAL A 8 -11.19 -6.27 -34.22
N SER A 9 -11.18 -6.99 -35.35
CA SER A 9 -12.11 -8.09 -35.62
C SER A 9 -11.86 -9.29 -34.72
N TYR A 10 -10.58 -9.56 -34.38
CA TYR A 10 -10.22 -10.60 -33.42
C TYR A 10 -10.70 -10.25 -32.02
N LEU A 11 -10.44 -9.02 -31.56
CA LEU A 11 -10.86 -8.56 -30.23
C LEU A 11 -12.38 -8.57 -30.08
N GLN A 12 -13.11 -8.20 -31.13
CA GLN A 12 -14.57 -8.25 -31.14
C GLN A 12 -15.10 -9.69 -31.10
N LYS A 13 -14.49 -10.62 -31.85
CA LYS A 13 -14.87 -12.05 -31.82
C LYS A 13 -14.61 -12.67 -30.45
N MET A 14 -13.48 -12.33 -29.84
CA MET A 14 -13.13 -12.78 -28.48
C MET A 14 -14.20 -12.35 -27.46
N GLY A 15 -14.54 -11.05 -27.43
CA GLY A 15 -15.56 -10.57 -26.49
C GLY A 15 -16.95 -11.15 -26.76
N ARG A 16 -17.33 -11.35 -28.03
CA ARG A 16 -18.58 -12.06 -28.40
C ARG A 16 -18.59 -13.49 -27.89
N ALA A 17 -17.49 -14.24 -28.06
CA ALA A 17 -17.41 -15.64 -27.65
C ALA A 17 -17.61 -15.80 -26.13
N VAL A 18 -16.95 -14.94 -25.34
CA VAL A 18 -17.12 -14.92 -23.87
C VAL A 18 -18.58 -14.68 -23.49
N TYR A 19 -19.18 -13.61 -24.02
CA TYR A 19 -20.55 -13.26 -23.67
C TYR A 19 -21.59 -14.28 -24.17
N SER A 20 -21.39 -14.86 -25.36
CA SER A 20 -22.24 -15.94 -25.86
C SER A 20 -22.27 -17.13 -24.90
N GLY A 21 -21.12 -17.52 -24.33
CA GLY A 21 -21.05 -18.60 -23.33
C GLY A 21 -21.78 -18.27 -22.01
N MET A 22 -21.75 -17.01 -21.58
CA MET A 22 -22.54 -16.55 -20.42
C MET A 22 -24.04 -16.58 -20.74
N SER A 23 -24.42 -15.95 -21.86
CA SER A 23 -25.83 -15.78 -22.25
C SER A 23 -26.53 -17.07 -22.68
N SER A 24 -25.78 -18.10 -23.08
CA SER A 24 -26.34 -19.43 -23.33
C SER A 24 -26.81 -20.14 -22.06
N SER A 25 -26.21 -19.80 -20.91
CA SER A 25 -26.55 -20.36 -19.60
C SER A 25 -27.57 -19.49 -18.85
N ASP A 26 -27.47 -18.16 -19.02
CA ASP A 26 -28.41 -17.19 -18.43
C ASP A 26 -28.72 -16.07 -19.44
N ALA A 27 -29.94 -16.05 -19.98
CA ALA A 27 -30.39 -15.05 -20.94
C ALA A 27 -30.34 -13.60 -20.39
N ASN A 28 -30.34 -13.44 -19.06
CA ASN A 28 -30.24 -12.14 -18.41
C ASN A 28 -28.81 -11.75 -18.03
N ALA A 29 -27.81 -12.59 -18.32
CA ALA A 29 -26.42 -12.38 -17.94
C ALA A 29 -25.93 -10.94 -18.24
N ILE A 30 -25.19 -10.38 -17.27
CA ILE A 30 -24.44 -9.13 -17.40
C ILE A 30 -22.98 -9.48 -17.16
N TRP A 31 -22.12 -9.16 -18.12
CA TRP A 31 -20.68 -9.33 -17.95
C TRP A 31 -20.10 -8.18 -17.15
N VAL A 32 -19.78 -8.43 -15.88
CA VAL A 32 -19.00 -7.49 -15.07
C VAL A 32 -17.52 -7.61 -15.46
N MET A 33 -16.94 -6.51 -15.96
CA MET A 33 -15.60 -6.50 -16.53
C MET A 33 -14.73 -5.45 -15.82
N GLN A 34 -13.55 -5.86 -15.35
CA GLN A 34 -12.55 -4.92 -14.83
C GLN A 34 -11.82 -4.22 -15.97
N ASN A 35 -11.72 -2.88 -15.91
CA ASN A 35 -11.09 -2.09 -16.97
C ASN A 35 -9.55 -2.03 -16.88
N TRP A 36 -8.92 -2.66 -15.88
CA TRP A 36 -7.50 -2.50 -15.55
C TRP A 36 -6.56 -2.76 -16.72
N LEU A 37 -6.93 -3.66 -17.63
CA LEU A 37 -6.18 -3.92 -18.85
C LEU A 37 -5.99 -2.67 -19.73
N PHE A 38 -6.94 -1.74 -19.75
CA PHE A 38 -6.82 -0.48 -20.49
C PHE A 38 -5.83 0.50 -19.87
N VAL A 39 -5.60 0.39 -18.56
CA VAL A 39 -4.59 1.14 -17.81
C VAL A 39 -3.22 0.47 -17.94
N HIS A 40 -3.15 -0.82 -17.61
CA HIS A 40 -1.90 -1.59 -17.57
C HIS A 40 -1.23 -1.68 -18.95
N GLU A 41 -2.01 -1.90 -20.01
CA GLU A 41 -1.52 -2.08 -21.38
C GLU A 41 -1.95 -0.92 -22.27
N ILE A 42 -1.75 0.32 -21.81
CA ILE A 42 -2.24 1.55 -22.44
C ILE A 42 -1.84 1.70 -23.92
N ILE A 43 -0.65 1.22 -24.29
CA ILE A 43 -0.11 1.25 -25.66
C ILE A 43 -0.87 0.26 -26.56
N PHE A 44 -1.22 -0.91 -26.02
CA PHE A 44 -2.00 -1.90 -26.76
C PHE A 44 -3.44 -1.41 -26.92
N TRP A 45 -4.09 -1.00 -25.83
CA TRP A 45 -5.50 -0.64 -25.85
C TRP A 45 -5.75 0.79 -26.31
N THR A 46 -5.65 1.00 -27.62
CA THR A 46 -6.08 2.24 -28.28
C THR A 46 -7.61 2.40 -28.21
N PRO A 47 -8.16 3.62 -28.43
CA PRO A 47 -9.60 3.82 -28.50
C PRO A 47 -10.32 2.84 -29.43
N GLU A 48 -9.76 2.55 -30.61
CA GLU A 48 -10.35 1.62 -31.59
C GLU A 48 -10.40 0.18 -31.07
N ARG A 49 -9.30 -0.29 -30.46
CA ARG A 49 -9.23 -1.65 -29.90
C ARG A 49 -10.12 -1.82 -28.69
N ALA A 50 -10.13 -0.83 -27.80
CA ALA A 50 -11.03 -0.82 -26.64
C ALA A 50 -12.49 -0.79 -27.10
N LYS A 51 -12.84 0.03 -28.09
CA LYS A 51 -14.19 0.07 -28.68
C LYS A 51 -14.60 -1.29 -29.23
N ALA A 52 -13.73 -1.96 -29.97
CA ALA A 52 -14.01 -3.27 -30.56
C ALA A 52 -14.39 -4.32 -29.49
N LEU A 53 -13.74 -4.31 -28.33
CA LEU A 53 -14.08 -5.17 -27.19
C LEU A 53 -15.36 -4.71 -26.47
N LEU A 54 -15.45 -3.43 -26.10
CA LEU A 54 -16.55 -2.90 -25.29
C LEU A 54 -17.90 -2.97 -26.04
N THR A 55 -17.89 -2.84 -27.36
CA THR A 55 -19.07 -2.98 -28.21
C THR A 55 -19.18 -4.37 -28.86
N SER A 56 -18.45 -5.37 -28.35
CA SER A 56 -18.61 -6.75 -28.81
C SER A 56 -19.88 -7.39 -28.27
N VAL A 57 -20.45 -6.85 -27.19
CA VAL A 57 -21.67 -7.33 -26.54
C VAL A 57 -22.79 -6.28 -26.66
N PRO A 58 -24.07 -6.68 -26.53
CA PRO A 58 -25.17 -5.72 -26.57
C PRO A 58 -25.01 -4.60 -25.54
N GLN A 59 -25.56 -3.42 -25.86
CA GLN A 59 -25.56 -2.27 -24.94
C GLN A 59 -26.24 -2.64 -23.62
N GLY A 60 -25.63 -2.30 -22.49
CA GLY A 60 -26.15 -2.61 -21.15
C GLY A 60 -25.89 -4.03 -20.67
N LYS A 61 -25.25 -4.88 -21.50
CA LYS A 61 -24.90 -6.26 -21.14
C LYS A 61 -23.45 -6.45 -20.71
N MET A 62 -22.69 -5.36 -20.67
CA MET A 62 -21.40 -5.28 -19.99
C MET A 62 -21.44 -4.15 -18.97
N LEU A 63 -21.06 -4.45 -17.73
CA LEU A 63 -20.89 -3.48 -16.66
C LEU A 63 -19.39 -3.33 -16.39
N VAL A 64 -18.83 -2.16 -16.73
CA VAL A 64 -17.39 -1.91 -16.58
C VAL A 64 -17.09 -1.40 -15.18
N LEU A 65 -16.17 -2.06 -14.47
CA LEU A 65 -15.57 -1.51 -13.25
C LEU A 65 -14.38 -0.64 -13.66
N ASP A 66 -14.52 0.68 -13.55
CA ASP A 66 -13.42 1.63 -13.77
C ASP A 66 -12.53 1.62 -12.53
N LEU A 67 -11.58 0.67 -12.53
CA LEU A 67 -11.09 0.02 -11.31
C LEU A 67 -10.33 0.98 -10.40
N GLN A 68 -9.60 1.94 -10.96
CA GLN A 68 -8.81 2.93 -10.23
C GLN A 68 -9.18 4.34 -10.70
N SER A 69 -10.46 4.70 -10.58
CA SER A 69 -10.97 5.97 -11.09
C SER A 69 -10.44 7.18 -10.34
N GLU A 70 -9.99 7.01 -9.10
CA GLU A 70 -9.44 8.08 -8.27
C GLU A 70 -8.07 8.57 -8.76
N GLN A 71 -7.37 7.79 -9.59
CA GLN A 71 -6.02 8.13 -10.07
C GLN A 71 -5.86 7.95 -11.59
N HIS A 72 -6.48 6.94 -12.18
CA HIS A 72 -6.37 6.60 -13.61
C HIS A 72 -7.74 6.35 -14.28
N PRO A 73 -8.69 7.29 -14.20
CA PRO A 73 -10.02 7.11 -14.78
C PRO A 73 -9.96 6.90 -16.29
N GLN A 74 -10.61 5.84 -16.80
CA GLN A 74 -10.64 5.56 -18.24
C GLN A 74 -11.97 5.95 -18.90
N TYR A 75 -13.03 6.23 -18.12
CA TYR A 75 -14.35 6.61 -18.66
C TYR A 75 -14.27 7.83 -19.60
N ASN A 76 -13.46 8.84 -19.29
CA ASN A 76 -13.27 10.01 -20.17
C ASN A 76 -12.59 9.62 -21.50
N ARG A 77 -11.56 8.78 -21.43
CA ARG A 77 -10.77 8.33 -22.59
C ARG A 77 -11.62 7.53 -23.58
N PHE A 78 -12.59 6.79 -23.09
CA PHE A 78 -13.46 5.93 -23.92
C PHE A 78 -14.89 6.44 -24.03
N HIS A 79 -15.09 7.76 -23.89
CA HIS A 79 -16.39 8.42 -24.07
C HIS A 79 -17.52 7.70 -23.30
N SER A 80 -17.30 7.49 -22.01
CA SER A 80 -18.18 6.71 -21.13
C SER A 80 -18.38 5.27 -21.63
N TYR A 81 -17.26 4.59 -21.92
CA TYR A 81 -17.20 3.21 -22.42
C TYR A 81 -18.09 2.94 -23.63
N TYR A 82 -18.18 3.92 -24.54
CA TYR A 82 -19.01 3.86 -25.75
C TYR A 82 -20.47 3.46 -25.44
N GLY A 83 -20.98 3.98 -24.32
CA GLY A 83 -22.34 3.79 -23.85
C GLY A 83 -22.55 2.56 -22.95
N GLN A 84 -21.55 1.72 -22.69
CA GLN A 84 -21.71 0.64 -21.72
C GLN A 84 -21.79 1.24 -20.30
N PRO A 85 -22.64 0.70 -19.40
CA PRO A 85 -22.70 1.18 -18.03
C PRO A 85 -21.37 0.92 -17.30
N PHE A 86 -20.98 1.83 -16.42
CA PHE A 86 -19.78 1.65 -15.60
C PHE A 86 -19.98 2.05 -14.13
N ILE A 87 -19.14 1.48 -13.27
CA ILE A 87 -18.99 1.84 -11.86
C ILE A 87 -17.66 2.58 -11.69
N TRP A 88 -17.71 3.77 -11.09
CA TRP A 88 -16.52 4.51 -10.67
C TRP A 88 -15.96 3.83 -9.42
N CYS A 89 -14.79 3.21 -9.49
CA CYS A 89 -14.20 2.52 -8.35
C CYS A 89 -13.02 3.27 -7.75
N MET A 90 -12.96 3.31 -6.42
CA MET A 90 -11.74 3.62 -5.68
C MET A 90 -10.95 2.33 -5.47
N LEU A 91 -9.81 2.18 -6.15
CA LEU A 91 -8.90 1.05 -5.88
C LEU A 91 -8.14 1.30 -4.58
N HIS A 92 -7.46 2.45 -4.51
CA HIS A 92 -6.69 2.96 -3.39
C HIS A 92 -5.51 2.08 -2.94
N ASP A 93 -5.70 0.81 -2.64
CA ASP A 93 -4.67 -0.07 -2.10
C ASP A 93 -4.25 -1.18 -3.07
N PHE A 94 -2.93 -1.37 -3.14
CA PHE A 94 -2.27 -2.48 -3.83
C PHE A 94 -1.56 -3.36 -2.79
N GLY A 95 -1.73 -4.68 -2.91
CA GLY A 95 -1.09 -5.69 -2.08
C GLY A 95 -1.50 -5.69 -0.60
N GLY A 96 -2.48 -4.90 -0.17
CA GLY A 96 -2.76 -4.69 1.25
C GLY A 96 -1.57 -4.05 1.96
N THR A 97 -0.85 -3.17 1.29
CA THR A 97 0.36 -2.56 1.86
C THR A 97 -0.01 -1.48 2.87
N LEU A 98 0.79 -1.33 3.92
CA LEU A 98 0.59 -0.25 4.90
C LEU A 98 1.27 1.04 4.44
N GLY A 99 0.82 2.16 4.99
CA GLY A 99 1.26 3.51 4.63
C GLY A 99 0.07 4.45 4.57
N MET A 100 0.16 5.61 5.21
CA MET A 100 -0.94 6.57 5.18
C MET A 100 -0.97 7.25 3.80
N PHE A 101 -2.05 7.01 3.07
CA PHE A 101 -2.21 7.39 1.67
C PHE A 101 -3.68 7.55 1.32
N GLY A 102 -4.00 8.53 0.48
CA GLY A 102 -5.31 8.66 -0.13
C GLY A 102 -5.53 9.99 -0.84
N SER A 103 -6.64 10.11 -1.55
CA SER A 103 -6.99 11.27 -2.38
C SER A 103 -8.40 11.79 -2.03
N LEU A 104 -8.62 12.18 -0.76
CA LEU A 104 -9.95 12.60 -0.27
C LEU A 104 -10.58 13.69 -1.14
N TYR A 105 -9.81 14.70 -1.52
CA TYR A 105 -10.27 15.79 -2.40
C TYR A 105 -10.69 15.30 -3.77
N THR A 106 -9.91 14.41 -4.39
CA THR A 106 -10.22 13.82 -5.69
C THR A 106 -11.50 13.00 -5.63
N ILE A 107 -11.65 12.15 -4.62
CA ILE A 107 -12.85 11.33 -4.42
C ILE A 107 -14.08 12.23 -4.24
N ASN A 108 -13.97 13.27 -3.40
CA ASN A 108 -15.06 14.21 -3.11
C ASN A 108 -15.56 14.94 -4.37
N ALA A 109 -14.65 15.33 -5.25
CA ALA A 109 -14.98 16.10 -6.46
C ALA A 109 -15.35 15.21 -7.65
N GLU A 110 -14.51 14.22 -7.98
CA GLU A 110 -14.58 13.52 -9.26
C GLU A 110 -15.71 12.49 -9.31
N VAL A 111 -16.15 11.93 -8.18
CA VAL A 111 -17.33 11.03 -8.17
C VAL A 111 -18.60 11.80 -8.52
N SER A 112 -18.80 12.98 -7.92
CA SER A 112 -19.96 13.84 -8.22
C SER A 112 -19.92 14.31 -9.67
N LYS A 113 -18.75 14.74 -10.16
CA LYS A 113 -18.55 15.14 -11.54
C LYS A 113 -18.82 14.03 -12.56
N ALA A 114 -18.36 12.80 -12.30
CA ALA A 114 -18.63 11.65 -13.17
C ALA A 114 -20.14 11.32 -13.21
N ARG A 115 -20.84 11.45 -12.09
CA ARG A 115 -22.29 11.25 -12.01
C ARG A 115 -23.07 12.28 -12.82
N LEU A 116 -22.64 13.55 -12.79
CA LEU A 116 -23.31 14.67 -13.46
C LEU A 116 -22.89 14.84 -14.93
N GLN A 117 -22.04 13.96 -15.46
CA GLN A 117 -21.58 14.04 -16.83
C GLN A 117 -22.73 13.89 -17.84
N VAL A 118 -22.88 14.86 -18.74
CA VAL A 118 -23.84 14.80 -19.85
C VAL A 118 -23.51 13.61 -20.74
N ASN A 119 -24.52 12.78 -21.03
CA ASN A 119 -24.36 11.50 -21.75
C ASN A 119 -23.42 10.50 -21.04
N GLY A 120 -23.19 10.68 -19.74
CA GLY A 120 -22.48 9.71 -18.91
C GLY A 120 -23.29 8.43 -18.71
N THR A 121 -22.58 7.32 -18.56
CA THR A 121 -23.15 5.98 -18.31
C THR A 121 -22.71 5.43 -16.96
N MET A 122 -22.33 6.32 -16.04
CA MET A 122 -22.05 5.93 -14.66
C MET A 122 -23.33 5.44 -14.00
N VAL A 123 -23.34 4.22 -13.48
CA VAL A 123 -24.48 3.61 -12.80
C VAL A 123 -24.22 3.32 -11.32
N GLY A 124 -23.00 3.56 -10.84
CA GLY A 124 -22.65 3.37 -9.44
C GLY A 124 -21.24 3.83 -9.10
N SER A 125 -20.95 3.77 -7.80
CA SER A 125 -19.63 3.95 -7.20
C SER A 125 -19.22 2.67 -6.47
N GLY A 126 -17.92 2.38 -6.41
CA GLY A 126 -17.40 1.12 -5.87
C GLY A 126 -16.08 1.28 -5.12
N ILE A 127 -15.73 0.24 -4.35
CA ILE A 127 -14.50 0.12 -3.58
C ILE A 127 -13.85 -1.19 -4.03
N THR A 128 -12.64 -1.12 -4.60
CA THR A 128 -11.94 -2.29 -5.17
C THR A 128 -10.48 -2.41 -4.74
N PRO A 129 -10.17 -2.29 -3.43
CA PRO A 129 -8.80 -2.46 -2.93
C PRO A 129 -8.34 -3.91 -3.03
N GLU A 130 -7.03 -4.09 -3.20
CA GLU A 130 -6.44 -5.42 -3.09
C GLU A 130 -6.39 -5.91 -1.64
N GLY A 131 -6.34 -5.00 -0.65
CA GLY A 131 -6.46 -5.30 0.78
C GLY A 131 -7.15 -4.22 1.63
N ILE A 132 -7.88 -4.64 2.68
CA ILE A 132 -8.91 -3.81 3.36
C ILE A 132 -8.59 -3.33 4.79
N ASN A 133 -7.46 -3.71 5.39
CA ASN A 133 -7.17 -3.42 6.80
C ASN A 133 -6.23 -2.20 7.00
N GLN A 134 -6.56 -1.07 6.36
CA GLN A 134 -5.74 0.15 6.39
C GLN A 134 -6.55 1.39 5.98
N ASN A 135 -6.05 2.60 6.27
CA ASN A 135 -6.60 3.89 5.83
C ASN A 135 -8.15 3.99 5.91
N TYR A 136 -8.73 3.61 7.04
CA TYR A 136 -10.19 3.47 7.25
C TYR A 136 -11.00 4.72 6.85
N ILE A 137 -10.42 5.92 6.96
CA ILE A 137 -11.03 7.19 6.56
C ILE A 137 -11.43 7.21 5.08
N LEU A 138 -10.64 6.61 4.19
CA LEU A 138 -10.93 6.58 2.75
C LEU A 138 -12.16 5.73 2.46
N TYR A 139 -12.26 4.57 3.11
CA TYR A 139 -13.37 3.65 2.92
C TYR A 139 -14.66 4.19 3.53
N ASP A 140 -14.60 4.78 4.73
CA ASP A 140 -15.75 5.49 5.32
C ASP A 140 -16.22 6.62 4.40
N PHE A 141 -15.29 7.42 3.88
CA PHE A 141 -15.62 8.52 2.98
C PHE A 141 -16.22 8.03 1.66
N MET A 142 -15.61 7.06 0.99
CA MET A 142 -16.07 6.55 -0.29
C MET A 142 -17.44 5.86 -0.19
N SER A 143 -17.70 5.16 0.93
CA SER A 143 -19.02 4.65 1.24
C SER A 143 -20.05 5.76 1.41
N GLU A 144 -19.72 6.87 2.09
CA GLU A 144 -20.64 8.01 2.22
C GLU A 144 -20.87 8.74 0.88
N VAL A 145 -19.84 8.95 0.07
CA VAL A 145 -19.93 9.62 -1.24
C VAL A 145 -20.93 8.94 -2.18
N SER A 146 -21.12 7.64 -2.03
CA SER A 146 -22.12 6.86 -2.78
C SER A 146 -23.56 7.34 -2.53
N TRP A 147 -23.82 7.98 -1.38
CA TRP A 147 -25.13 8.49 -0.94
C TRP A 147 -25.28 10.01 -1.10
N ARG A 148 -24.24 10.72 -1.55
CA ARG A 148 -24.25 12.19 -1.68
C ARG A 148 -24.39 12.58 -3.13
N THR A 149 -25.28 13.53 -3.44
CA THR A 149 -25.38 14.12 -4.79
C THR A 149 -24.22 15.09 -5.07
N GLU A 150 -23.89 15.91 -4.07
CA GLU A 150 -22.90 16.99 -4.16
C GLU A 150 -21.69 16.74 -3.23
N PRO A 151 -20.52 17.30 -3.54
CA PRO A 151 -19.34 17.27 -2.67
C PRO A 151 -19.64 17.85 -1.27
N THR A 152 -18.89 17.40 -0.26
CA THR A 152 -18.97 17.93 1.11
C THR A 152 -17.78 18.81 1.46
N ASP A 153 -17.93 19.68 2.45
CA ASP A 153 -16.78 20.34 3.09
C ASP A 153 -15.97 19.30 3.86
N LEU A 154 -14.76 19.00 3.37
CA LEU A 154 -13.87 18.02 3.98
C LEU A 154 -13.32 18.47 5.33
N THR A 155 -13.22 19.77 5.60
CA THR A 155 -12.81 20.31 6.92
C THR A 155 -13.83 19.91 7.97
N ILE A 156 -15.12 20.10 7.68
CA ILE A 156 -16.21 19.70 8.59
C ILE A 156 -16.30 18.17 8.65
N TRP A 157 -16.17 17.49 7.50
CA TRP A 157 -16.33 16.05 7.43
C TRP A 157 -15.27 15.31 8.26
N VAL A 158 -13.98 15.66 8.16
CA VAL A 158 -12.91 14.99 8.93
C VAL A 158 -12.98 15.28 10.43
N ALA A 159 -13.47 16.46 10.83
CA ALA A 159 -13.72 16.77 12.23
C ALA A 159 -14.82 15.85 12.81
N LYS A 160 -15.92 15.67 12.06
CA LYS A 160 -17.00 14.75 12.45
C LYS A 160 -16.56 13.29 12.37
N TYR A 161 -15.69 12.92 11.43
CA TYR A 161 -15.09 11.59 11.35
C TYR A 161 -14.34 11.26 12.65
N ALA A 162 -13.45 12.15 13.10
CA ALA A 162 -12.69 11.95 14.34
C ALA A 162 -13.62 11.77 15.55
N LEU A 163 -14.67 12.60 15.67
CA LEU A 163 -15.68 12.46 16.73
C LEU A 163 -16.37 11.09 16.70
N ARG A 164 -16.92 10.69 15.54
CA ARG A 164 -17.65 9.41 15.42
C ARG A 164 -16.74 8.21 15.66
N ARG A 165 -15.51 8.26 15.15
CA ARG A 165 -14.53 7.19 15.27
C ARG A 165 -14.04 7.00 16.70
N TYR A 166 -13.84 8.09 17.44
CA TYR A 166 -13.31 8.02 18.81
C TYR A 166 -14.39 8.01 19.89
N GLY A 167 -15.63 8.35 19.55
CA GLY A 167 -16.76 8.40 20.48
C GLY A 167 -16.75 9.62 21.41
N LYS A 168 -15.78 10.53 21.26
CA LYS A 168 -15.63 11.75 22.07
C LYS A 168 -15.00 12.86 21.25
N GLU A 169 -15.50 14.08 21.43
CA GLU A 169 -14.91 15.27 20.81
C GLU A 169 -13.57 15.60 21.48
N ASN A 170 -12.54 15.86 20.67
CA ASN A 170 -11.25 16.31 21.17
C ASN A 170 -10.59 17.25 20.15
N ALA A 171 -10.29 18.47 20.58
CA ALA A 171 -9.76 19.51 19.70
C ALA A 171 -8.38 19.17 19.11
N MET A 172 -7.54 18.42 19.83
CA MET A 172 -6.21 18.02 19.32
C MET A 172 -6.33 16.91 18.28
N ALA A 173 -7.22 15.93 18.51
CA ALA A 173 -7.53 14.92 17.50
C ALA A 173 -8.06 15.55 16.20
N ILE A 174 -8.97 16.52 16.31
CA ILE A 174 -9.47 17.27 15.14
C ILE A 174 -8.33 17.98 14.41
N LYS A 175 -7.46 18.70 15.13
CA LYS A 175 -6.29 19.38 14.53
C LYS A 175 -5.38 18.39 13.79
N SER A 176 -5.12 17.21 14.36
CA SER A 176 -4.35 16.17 13.68
C SER A 176 -5.01 15.74 12.37
N TRP A 177 -6.32 15.44 12.39
CA TRP A 177 -7.05 15.01 11.20
C TRP A 177 -7.15 16.09 10.11
N GLN A 178 -7.20 17.37 10.48
CA GLN A 178 -7.11 18.46 9.49
C GLN A 178 -5.77 18.44 8.75
N ILE A 179 -4.66 18.23 9.47
CA ILE A 179 -3.34 18.15 8.84
C ILE A 179 -3.23 16.89 7.96
N LEU A 180 -3.67 15.74 8.46
CA LEU A 180 -3.62 14.48 7.70
C LEU A 180 -4.45 14.56 6.41
N LYS A 181 -5.64 15.19 6.47
CA LYS A 181 -6.47 15.50 5.31
C LYS A 181 -5.70 16.24 4.22
N ASP A 182 -4.89 17.23 4.60
CA ASP A 182 -4.19 18.11 3.66
C ASP A 182 -2.81 17.58 3.23
N THR A 183 -2.36 16.46 3.83
CA THR A 183 -1.04 15.86 3.60
C THR A 183 -1.15 14.45 3.03
N VAL A 184 -1.08 13.41 3.87
CA VAL A 184 -1.12 11.99 3.50
C VAL A 184 -2.42 11.60 2.79
N TYR A 185 -3.50 12.34 2.99
CA TYR A 185 -4.79 12.09 2.34
C TYR A 185 -5.15 13.07 1.21
N ASN A 186 -4.18 13.87 0.76
CA ASN A 186 -4.31 14.79 -0.37
C ASN A 186 -3.36 14.43 -1.52
N PHE A 187 -3.34 13.16 -1.93
CA PHE A 187 -2.54 12.72 -3.06
C PHE A 187 -3.19 13.11 -4.40
N THR A 188 -2.47 13.85 -5.24
CA THR A 188 -2.97 14.36 -6.54
C THR A 188 -2.12 13.95 -7.73
N SER A 189 -1.08 13.14 -7.51
CA SER A 189 -0.16 12.69 -8.57
C SER A 189 -0.65 11.40 -9.25
N ILE A 190 -0.01 11.05 -10.37
CA ILE A 190 -0.22 9.78 -11.08
C ILE A 190 0.86 8.73 -10.74
N ILE A 191 1.83 9.08 -9.88
CA ILE A 191 2.89 8.18 -9.45
C ILE A 191 2.27 7.00 -8.67
N PRO A 192 2.55 5.74 -9.01
CA PRO A 192 2.00 4.60 -8.25
C PRO A 192 2.51 4.57 -6.81
N MET A 193 1.61 4.56 -5.84
CA MET A 193 1.92 4.33 -4.42
C MET A 193 1.56 2.89 -4.04
N ARG A 194 2.57 2.06 -3.74
CA ARG A 194 2.42 0.59 -3.56
C ARG A 194 3.30 0.05 -2.43
N GLY A 195 3.35 0.73 -1.28
CA GLY A 195 4.15 0.27 -0.14
C GLY A 195 5.68 0.26 -0.34
N LYS A 196 6.20 0.96 -1.36
CA LYS A 196 7.61 0.91 -1.80
C LYS A 196 8.56 1.78 -0.96
N TYR A 197 8.51 1.65 0.36
CA TYR A 197 9.39 2.38 1.28
C TYR A 197 10.74 1.67 1.42
N ALA A 198 11.80 2.39 1.80
CA ALA A 198 13.12 1.77 1.96
C ALA A 198 13.06 0.62 2.97
N ILE A 199 12.39 0.82 4.10
CA ILE A 199 12.35 -0.14 5.21
C ILE A 199 11.65 -1.48 4.85
N THR A 200 10.69 -1.48 3.94
CA THR A 200 9.90 -2.68 3.57
C THR A 200 10.43 -3.37 2.31
N ARG A 201 11.37 -2.76 1.59
CA ARG A 201 11.95 -3.33 0.37
C ARG A 201 13.19 -4.15 0.66
N ARG A 202 13.45 -5.15 -0.19
CA ARG A 202 14.76 -5.78 -0.26
C ARG A 202 15.87 -4.71 -0.38
N PRO A 203 16.90 -4.74 0.49
CA PRO A 203 17.96 -3.74 0.51
C PRO A 203 18.68 -3.60 -0.83
N SER A 204 18.93 -2.36 -1.23
CA SER A 204 19.74 -2.01 -2.40
C SER A 204 20.28 -0.59 -2.24
N THR A 205 21.39 -0.25 -2.90
CA THR A 205 21.87 1.13 -3.00
C THR A 205 21.05 1.99 -3.98
N ARG A 206 20.07 1.40 -4.69
CA ARG A 206 19.30 2.04 -5.76
C ARG A 206 17.83 2.29 -5.45
N ILE A 207 17.39 2.16 -4.20
CA ILE A 207 16.03 2.56 -3.83
C ILE A 207 15.94 4.09 -3.94
N THR A 208 14.87 4.55 -4.57
CA THR A 208 14.45 5.95 -4.61
C THR A 208 13.30 6.12 -3.64
N THR A 209 13.39 7.11 -2.75
CA THR A 209 12.36 7.42 -1.75
C THR A 209 11.76 8.78 -2.03
N TRP A 210 10.43 8.88 -1.97
CA TRP A 210 9.68 10.07 -2.30
C TRP A 210 8.38 10.12 -1.51
N ILE A 211 7.96 11.35 -1.18
CA ILE A 211 6.71 11.70 -0.51
C ILE A 211 6.17 12.98 -1.16
N TRP A 212 4.85 13.18 -1.14
CA TRP A 212 4.18 14.33 -1.77
C TRP A 212 3.73 15.41 -0.78
N TYR A 213 4.08 15.25 0.50
CA TYR A 213 3.72 16.14 1.60
C TYR A 213 4.96 16.53 2.42
N ASP A 214 4.82 17.56 3.25
CA ASP A 214 5.90 17.99 4.15
C ASP A 214 5.96 17.07 5.39
N PRO A 215 7.12 16.44 5.68
CA PRO A 215 7.32 15.67 6.91
C PRO A 215 7.05 16.46 8.20
N CYS A 216 7.27 17.78 8.22
CA CYS A 216 7.00 18.61 9.39
C CYS A 216 5.52 18.61 9.75
N ASP A 217 4.64 18.64 8.75
CA ASP A 217 3.19 18.60 8.97
C ASP A 217 2.78 17.23 9.55
N LEU A 218 3.37 16.14 9.05
CA LEU A 218 3.13 14.80 9.61
C LEU A 218 3.57 14.70 11.08
N LEU A 219 4.74 15.24 11.44
CA LEU A 219 5.16 15.31 12.84
C LEU A 219 4.17 16.14 13.67
N GLN A 220 3.72 17.28 13.16
CA GLN A 220 2.78 18.13 13.88
C GLN A 220 1.43 17.45 14.09
N ALA A 221 0.95 16.67 13.11
CA ALA A 221 -0.21 15.80 13.28
C ALA A 221 0.02 14.75 14.36
N TRP A 222 1.17 14.08 14.36
CA TRP A 222 1.54 13.09 15.37
C TRP A 222 1.52 13.68 16.79
N LYS A 223 2.10 14.87 16.97
CA LYS A 223 2.05 15.61 18.24
C LYS A 223 0.62 15.88 18.70
N PHE A 224 -0.24 16.39 17.82
CA PHE A 224 -1.62 16.68 18.19
C PHE A 224 -2.40 15.40 18.51
N LEU A 225 -2.23 14.32 17.74
CA LEU A 225 -2.89 13.07 18.03
C LEU A 225 -2.45 12.50 19.38
N LEU A 226 -1.16 12.57 19.71
CA LEU A 226 -0.65 12.12 21.01
C LEU A 226 -1.15 12.98 22.18
N GLN A 227 -1.29 14.30 22.00
CA GLN A 227 -1.87 15.20 23.01
C GLN A 227 -3.34 14.89 23.31
N ALA A 228 -4.06 14.22 22.41
CA ALA A 228 -5.42 13.76 22.65
C ALA A 228 -5.51 12.51 23.56
N SER A 229 -4.37 11.88 23.90
CA SER A 229 -4.33 10.58 24.57
C SER A 229 -5.01 10.55 25.94
N GLN A 230 -4.92 11.64 26.72
CA GLN A 230 -5.55 11.71 28.03
C GLN A 230 -7.07 11.47 27.96
N ASP A 231 -7.71 11.96 26.89
CA ASP A 231 -9.15 11.84 26.67
C ASP A 231 -9.56 10.59 25.90
N LEU A 232 -8.69 10.10 25.01
CA LEU A 232 -9.05 9.12 23.97
C LEU A 232 -8.41 7.74 24.16
N ARG A 233 -7.52 7.54 25.14
CA ARG A 233 -6.79 6.27 25.35
C ARG A 233 -7.65 5.03 25.57
N THR A 234 -8.94 5.17 25.89
CA THR A 234 -9.89 4.06 26.04
C THR A 234 -10.55 3.65 24.72
N SER A 235 -10.43 4.47 23.66
CA SER A 235 -10.94 4.15 22.33
C SER A 235 -9.93 3.28 21.57
N SER A 236 -10.33 2.06 21.22
CA SER A 236 -9.49 1.16 20.41
C SER A 236 -9.16 1.76 19.04
N ALA A 237 -10.11 2.47 18.42
CA ALA A 237 -9.90 3.15 17.15
C ALA A 237 -8.85 4.27 17.25
N TYR A 238 -8.85 5.02 18.36
CA TYR A 238 -7.81 6.02 18.65
C TYR A 238 -6.44 5.36 18.80
N LEU A 239 -6.34 4.26 19.56
CA LEU A 239 -5.08 3.54 19.73
C LEU A 239 -4.55 2.99 18.40
N THR A 240 -5.42 2.48 17.53
CA THR A 240 -5.03 2.02 16.19
C THR A 240 -4.50 3.16 15.32
N ASP A 241 -5.16 4.32 15.32
CA ASP A 241 -4.69 5.47 14.54
C ASP A 241 -3.39 6.07 15.09
N LEU A 242 -3.22 6.07 16.41
CA LEU A 242 -1.98 6.50 17.05
C LEU A 242 -0.81 5.55 16.71
N THR A 243 -1.05 4.23 16.71
CA THR A 243 -0.07 3.25 16.23
C THR A 243 0.27 3.49 14.76
N ASP A 244 -0.71 3.66 13.88
CA ASP A 244 -0.48 3.83 12.44
C ASP A 244 0.27 5.12 12.13
N LEU A 245 -0.09 6.23 12.78
CA LEU A 245 0.59 7.51 12.60
C LEU A 245 2.03 7.48 13.15
N THR A 246 2.25 6.83 14.29
CA THR A 246 3.62 6.64 14.83
C THR A 246 4.47 5.79 13.90
N ARG A 247 3.92 4.68 13.38
CA ARG A 247 4.54 3.84 12.35
C ARG A 247 4.84 4.66 11.08
N GLN A 248 3.92 5.50 10.63
CA GLN A 248 4.10 6.35 9.46
C GLN A 248 5.26 7.34 9.63
N VAL A 249 5.39 7.95 10.81
CA VAL A 249 6.53 8.83 11.14
C VAL A 249 7.84 8.03 11.07
N LEU A 250 7.93 6.86 11.70
CA LEU A 250 9.11 6.01 11.67
C LEU A 250 9.48 5.54 10.26
N GLN A 251 8.49 5.27 9.40
CA GLN A 251 8.71 4.94 7.99
C GLN A 251 9.34 6.12 7.23
N VAL A 252 8.82 7.34 7.41
CA VAL A 252 9.37 8.56 6.78
C VAL A 252 10.79 8.83 7.27
N LEU A 253 11.05 8.61 8.57
CA LEU A 253 12.40 8.65 9.14
C LEU A 253 13.32 7.62 8.49
N GLY A 254 12.85 6.39 8.31
CA GLY A 254 13.59 5.31 7.64
C GLY A 254 14.06 5.72 6.25
N ASP A 255 13.18 6.31 5.44
CA ASP A 255 13.51 6.81 4.11
C ASP A 255 14.57 7.92 4.11
N GLN A 256 14.57 8.79 5.12
CA GLN A 256 15.55 9.87 5.28
C GLN A 256 16.92 9.35 5.74
N TYR A 257 16.94 8.45 6.72
CA TYR A 257 18.18 7.84 7.20
C TYR A 257 18.79 6.93 6.13
N TYR A 258 17.99 6.25 5.33
CA TYR A 258 18.45 5.51 4.16
C TYR A 258 19.15 6.43 3.13
N LYS A 259 18.58 7.60 2.82
CA LYS A 259 19.22 8.61 1.95
C LYS A 259 20.58 9.04 2.48
N LYS A 260 20.67 9.36 3.79
CA LYS A 260 21.94 9.71 4.46
C LYS A 260 22.94 8.55 4.42
N LEU A 261 22.48 7.32 4.65
CA LEU A 261 23.31 6.11 4.65
C LEU A 261 23.96 5.90 3.28
N LYS A 262 23.17 6.02 2.19
CA LYS A 262 23.68 6.01 0.81
C LYS A 262 24.71 7.09 0.55
N GLN A 263 24.42 8.32 0.98
CA GLN A 263 25.32 9.45 0.76
C GLN A 263 26.65 9.26 1.50
N HIS A 264 26.62 8.88 2.77
CA HIS A 264 27.82 8.63 3.57
C HIS A 264 28.65 7.49 3.01
N PHE A 265 28.00 6.42 2.55
CA PHE A 265 28.67 5.30 1.89
C PHE A 265 29.37 5.75 0.59
N ARG A 266 28.66 6.46 -0.30
CA ARG A 266 29.21 6.97 -1.57
C ARG A 266 30.41 7.90 -1.35
N LEU A 267 30.34 8.75 -0.32
CA LEU A 267 31.39 9.68 0.04
C LEU A 267 32.49 9.05 0.92
N LYS A 268 32.43 7.73 1.18
CA LYS A 268 33.34 6.98 2.06
C LYS A 268 33.52 7.60 3.46
N LYS A 269 32.49 8.26 3.98
CA LYS A 269 32.48 8.87 5.32
C LYS A 269 32.19 7.81 6.38
N ARG A 270 33.20 7.01 6.75
CA ARG A 270 33.05 5.82 7.60
C ARG A 270 32.34 6.08 8.93
N GLU A 271 32.81 7.02 9.74
CA GLU A 271 32.22 7.28 11.06
C GLU A 271 30.75 7.74 10.96
N LEU A 272 30.46 8.65 10.02
CA LEU A 272 29.10 9.11 9.75
C LEU A 272 28.21 7.99 9.20
N PHE A 273 28.76 7.11 8.36
CA PHE A 273 28.05 5.92 7.90
C PHE A 273 27.67 5.01 9.07
N GLN A 274 28.62 4.71 9.96
CA GLN A 274 28.39 3.85 11.12
C GLN A 274 27.33 4.43 12.07
N GLN A 275 27.40 5.73 12.39
CA GLN A 275 26.38 6.40 13.21
C GLN A 275 25.00 6.39 12.55
N THR A 276 24.95 6.64 11.23
CA THR A 276 23.70 6.62 10.45
C THR A 276 23.13 5.20 10.38
N ALA A 277 23.99 4.19 10.21
CA ALA A 277 23.63 2.77 10.18
C ALA A 277 22.99 2.32 11.49
N THR A 278 23.61 2.64 12.64
CA THR A 278 23.02 2.36 13.96
C THR A 278 21.65 3.01 14.10
N THR A 279 21.53 4.29 13.74
CA THR A 279 20.25 5.01 13.85
C THR A 279 19.19 4.46 12.89
N PHE A 280 19.58 4.04 11.69
CA PHE A 280 18.67 3.44 10.71
C PHE A 280 18.15 2.08 11.17
N LEU A 281 19.00 1.24 11.77
CA LEU A 281 18.59 -0.06 12.31
C LEU A 281 17.70 0.08 13.55
N ASP A 282 17.96 1.07 14.39
CA ASP A 282 17.17 1.41 15.58
C ASP A 282 15.71 1.77 15.25
N ILE A 283 15.44 2.31 14.05
CA ILE A 283 14.07 2.56 13.56
C ILE A 283 13.25 1.26 13.47
N PHE A 284 13.86 0.13 13.11
CA PHE A 284 13.14 -1.15 13.06
C PHE A 284 12.77 -1.63 14.46
N HIS A 285 13.63 -1.45 15.45
CA HIS A 285 13.32 -1.78 16.85
C HIS A 285 12.18 -0.92 17.39
N ASP A 286 12.20 0.38 17.11
CA ASP A 286 11.14 1.30 17.50
C ASP A 286 9.81 0.98 16.80
N MET A 287 9.88 0.63 15.51
CA MET A 287 8.72 0.24 14.74
C MET A 287 8.13 -1.08 15.25
N GLU A 288 8.95 -2.09 15.54
CA GLU A 288 8.51 -3.32 16.20
C GLU A 288 7.83 -3.03 17.54
N ASN A 289 8.41 -2.13 18.35
CA ASN A 289 7.90 -1.78 19.68
C ASN A 289 6.51 -1.12 19.63
N VAL A 290 6.25 -0.22 18.69
CA VAL A 290 4.91 0.39 18.58
C VAL A 290 3.90 -0.55 17.94
N LEU A 291 4.30 -1.36 16.95
CA LEU A 291 3.40 -2.28 16.26
C LEU A 291 2.91 -3.41 17.16
N ARG A 292 3.78 -3.95 18.03
CA ARG A 292 3.38 -5.03 18.98
C ARG A 292 2.33 -4.58 20.00
N SER A 293 2.16 -3.27 20.20
CA SER A 293 1.21 -2.71 21.18
C SER A 293 -0.24 -2.68 20.70
N ASN A 294 -0.51 -3.01 19.43
CA ASN A 294 -1.86 -2.95 18.87
C ASN A 294 -2.17 -4.18 18.01
N GLU A 295 -3.34 -4.76 18.25
CA GLU A 295 -3.78 -6.01 17.62
C GLU A 295 -3.91 -5.95 16.10
N ALA A 296 -4.11 -4.77 15.51
CA ALA A 296 -4.24 -4.60 14.06
C ALA A 296 -2.92 -4.81 13.31
N PHE A 297 -1.78 -4.87 14.01
CA PHE A 297 -0.45 -4.88 13.43
C PHE A 297 0.38 -6.13 13.79
N LEU A 298 -0.26 -7.25 14.12
CA LEU A 298 0.42 -8.47 14.57
C LEU A 298 0.49 -9.53 13.47
N LEU A 299 1.70 -9.97 13.10
CA LEU A 299 1.89 -11.11 12.19
C LEU A 299 1.26 -12.40 12.74
N GLY A 300 1.29 -12.60 14.07
CA GLY A 300 0.75 -13.80 14.71
C GLY A 300 -0.72 -14.04 14.38
N LYS A 301 -1.54 -12.98 14.31
CA LYS A 301 -2.95 -13.09 13.93
C LYS A 301 -3.15 -13.60 12.51
N TRP A 302 -2.35 -13.10 11.56
CA TRP A 302 -2.40 -13.54 10.16
C TRP A 302 -2.03 -15.02 10.02
N LEU A 303 -0.94 -15.45 10.68
CA LEU A 303 -0.46 -16.83 10.61
C LEU A 303 -1.37 -17.80 11.37
N SER A 304 -1.92 -17.37 12.51
CA SER A 304 -2.90 -18.16 13.28
C SER A 304 -4.18 -18.35 12.47
N ALA A 305 -4.71 -17.28 11.87
CA ALA A 305 -5.88 -17.37 11.01
C ALA A 305 -5.67 -18.34 9.84
N ALA A 306 -4.51 -18.30 9.18
CA ALA A 306 -4.18 -19.21 8.09
C ALA A 306 -4.14 -20.68 8.54
N LYS A 307 -3.48 -20.98 9.67
CA LYS A 307 -3.45 -22.34 10.23
C LYS A 307 -4.84 -22.85 10.61
N ASN A 308 -5.70 -21.99 11.15
CA ASN A 308 -7.05 -22.37 11.57
C ASN A 308 -7.99 -22.73 10.41
N PHE A 309 -7.60 -22.48 9.15
CA PHE A 309 -8.31 -23.01 7.99
C PHE A 309 -8.03 -24.50 7.72
N ALA A 310 -6.99 -25.08 8.34
CA ALA A 310 -6.67 -26.48 8.15
C ALA A 310 -7.80 -27.37 8.67
N SER A 311 -8.21 -28.34 7.84
CA SER A 311 -9.30 -29.27 8.04
C SER A 311 -8.91 -30.65 7.52
N LEU A 312 -9.29 -31.72 8.23
CA LEU A 312 -8.94 -33.09 7.82
C LEU A 312 -9.61 -33.48 6.49
N ASN A 313 -8.98 -33.18 5.35
CA ASN A 313 -9.45 -33.51 4.00
C ASN A 313 -8.30 -34.12 3.16
N GLY A 314 -7.84 -35.31 3.56
CA GLY A 314 -6.93 -36.15 2.78
C GLY A 314 -5.49 -36.24 3.31
N GLU A 315 -4.89 -35.13 3.74
CA GLU A 315 -3.57 -35.07 4.40
C GLU A 315 -3.70 -35.08 5.95
N THR A 316 -2.58 -35.12 6.67
CA THR A 316 -2.62 -34.87 8.12
C THR A 316 -2.88 -33.39 8.41
N LEU A 317 -3.59 -33.08 9.50
CA LEU A 317 -3.85 -31.70 9.94
C LEU A 317 -2.58 -30.84 10.00
N LEU A 318 -1.46 -31.44 10.45
CA LEU A 318 -0.18 -30.76 10.56
C LEU A 318 0.45 -30.41 9.19
N GLU A 319 0.24 -31.23 8.16
CA GLU A 319 0.74 -30.95 6.81
C GLU A 319 -0.01 -29.78 6.17
N GLU A 320 -1.33 -29.75 6.33
CA GLU A 320 -2.14 -28.66 5.83
C GLU A 320 -1.88 -27.35 6.59
N GLU A 321 -1.72 -27.40 7.93
CA GLU A 321 -1.28 -26.24 8.71
C GLU A 321 0.07 -25.68 8.21
N LYS A 322 1.04 -26.56 7.89
CA LYS A 322 2.33 -26.15 7.32
C LYS A 322 2.14 -25.46 5.98
N LEU A 323 1.28 -26.02 5.11
CA LEU A 323 0.99 -25.48 3.80
C LEU A 323 0.33 -24.10 3.88
N TYR A 324 -0.68 -23.92 4.74
CA TYR A 324 -1.35 -22.64 4.91
C TYR A 324 -0.46 -21.59 5.58
N GLU A 325 0.37 -21.98 6.56
CA GLU A 325 1.35 -21.04 7.12
C GLU A 325 2.41 -20.64 6.09
N TYR A 326 2.91 -21.58 5.27
CA TYR A 326 3.79 -21.29 4.15
C TYR A 326 3.14 -20.31 3.16
N ASN A 327 1.90 -20.56 2.73
CA ASN A 327 1.17 -19.66 1.82
C ASN A 327 1.01 -18.26 2.43
N ALA A 328 0.64 -18.18 3.71
CA ALA A 328 0.46 -16.93 4.43
C ALA A 328 1.76 -16.10 4.53
N ARG A 329 2.90 -16.75 4.79
CA ARG A 329 4.23 -16.11 4.82
C ARG A 329 4.69 -15.72 3.43
N ASN A 330 4.55 -16.63 2.46
CA ASN A 330 5.00 -16.43 1.08
C ASN A 330 4.24 -15.24 0.44
N GLN A 331 2.92 -15.18 0.58
CA GLN A 331 2.09 -14.11 0.02
C GLN A 331 2.57 -12.71 0.43
N ILE A 332 2.94 -12.51 1.71
CA ILE A 332 3.35 -11.19 2.23
C ILE A 332 4.86 -10.91 2.10
N THR A 333 5.62 -11.83 1.50
CA THR A 333 7.07 -11.73 1.28
C THR A 333 7.43 -12.02 -0.17
N LEU A 334 7.85 -13.23 -0.50
CA LEU A 334 8.39 -13.63 -1.80
C LEU A 334 7.32 -13.67 -2.92
N TRP A 335 6.05 -13.89 -2.56
CA TRP A 335 4.87 -14.01 -3.43
C TRP A 335 4.87 -15.21 -4.40
N GLY A 336 6.05 -15.77 -4.68
CA GLY A 336 6.21 -17.06 -5.33
C GLY A 336 7.44 -17.79 -4.79
N PRO A 337 7.73 -19.00 -5.30
CA PRO A 337 8.79 -19.86 -4.76
C PRO A 337 10.19 -19.26 -4.87
N ASN A 338 10.45 -18.38 -5.85
CA ASN A 338 11.77 -17.77 -6.07
C ASN A 338 11.78 -16.26 -5.88
N GLY A 339 10.72 -15.67 -5.31
CA GLY A 339 10.63 -14.23 -5.14
C GLY A 339 10.16 -13.49 -6.39
N GLU A 340 9.27 -14.09 -7.17
CA GLU A 340 8.79 -13.60 -8.48
C GLU A 340 8.21 -12.18 -8.41
N ILE A 341 7.51 -11.86 -7.32
CA ILE A 341 6.97 -10.51 -7.04
C ILE A 341 7.27 -10.10 -5.60
N ASN A 342 8.54 -10.24 -5.21
CA ASN A 342 8.99 -9.99 -3.85
C ASN A 342 8.55 -8.62 -3.29
N ASP A 343 8.11 -8.63 -2.03
CA ASP A 343 7.60 -7.51 -1.24
C ASP A 343 6.32 -6.84 -1.80
N TYR A 344 5.65 -7.41 -2.82
CA TYR A 344 4.44 -6.81 -3.40
C TYR A 344 3.34 -6.56 -2.36
N ALA A 345 3.07 -7.58 -1.54
CA ALA A 345 2.09 -7.51 -0.46
C ALA A 345 2.76 -7.35 0.91
N CYS A 346 3.87 -6.59 0.98
CA CYS A 346 4.59 -6.32 2.22
C CYS A 346 3.67 -5.75 3.32
N LYS A 347 3.99 -6.05 4.58
CA LYS A 347 3.19 -5.66 5.76
C LYS A 347 4.09 -5.12 6.86
N GLN A 348 3.84 -3.90 7.33
CA GLN A 348 4.52 -3.36 8.51
C GLN A 348 3.83 -3.89 9.77
N TRP A 349 4.07 -5.17 10.08
CA TRP A 349 3.55 -5.86 11.26
C TRP A 349 4.68 -6.21 12.23
N SER A 350 4.35 -6.26 13.52
CA SER A 350 5.21 -6.85 14.54
C SER A 350 5.52 -8.30 14.18
N GLY A 351 6.78 -8.69 14.36
CA GLY A 351 7.36 -9.95 13.91
C GLY A 351 7.91 -9.89 12.48
N MET A 352 7.19 -9.28 11.53
CA MET A 352 7.74 -9.02 10.18
C MET A 352 8.87 -8.00 10.26
N VAL A 353 8.69 -6.93 11.04
CA VAL A 353 9.69 -5.87 11.19
C VAL A 353 10.96 -6.40 11.81
N SER A 354 10.88 -7.17 12.91
CA SER A 354 12.05 -7.73 13.56
C SER A 354 12.74 -8.84 12.77
N ASP A 355 11.99 -9.81 12.23
CA ASP A 355 12.60 -11.07 11.77
C ASP A 355 12.76 -11.14 10.25
N TYR A 356 12.13 -10.23 9.52
CA TYR A 356 12.24 -10.15 8.06
C TYR A 356 12.89 -8.84 7.64
N TYR A 357 12.32 -7.67 7.98
CA TYR A 357 12.85 -6.41 7.47
C TYR A 357 14.17 -5.99 8.10
N HIS A 358 14.25 -6.01 9.44
CA HIS A 358 15.46 -5.65 10.17
C HIS A 358 16.64 -6.55 9.76
N GLU A 359 16.47 -7.87 9.76
CA GLU A 359 17.53 -8.82 9.42
C GLU A 359 18.10 -8.56 8.01
N ARG A 360 17.23 -8.29 7.02
CA ARG A 360 17.68 -7.98 5.65
C ARG A 360 18.57 -6.75 5.65
N TRP A 361 18.12 -5.68 6.29
CA TRP A 361 18.86 -4.42 6.36
C TRP A 361 20.13 -4.52 7.21
N PHE A 362 20.10 -5.26 8.31
CA PHE A 362 21.25 -5.51 9.17
C PHE A 362 22.38 -6.17 8.40
N LEU A 363 22.08 -7.26 7.68
CA LEU A 363 23.04 -7.95 6.83
C LEU A 363 23.61 -7.01 5.76
N PHE A 364 22.74 -6.26 5.08
CA PHE A 364 23.15 -5.36 4.00
C PHE A 364 24.07 -4.23 4.48
N VAL A 365 23.67 -3.55 5.55
CA VAL A 365 24.40 -2.41 6.13
C VAL A 365 25.72 -2.86 6.77
N THR A 366 25.75 -4.05 7.38
CA THR A 366 26.99 -4.64 7.90
C THR A 366 27.98 -4.92 6.78
N SER A 367 27.54 -5.53 5.67
CA SER A 367 28.41 -5.77 4.51
C SER A 367 28.87 -4.48 3.83
N MET A 368 28.05 -3.41 3.83
CA MET A 368 28.49 -2.08 3.40
C MET A 368 29.58 -1.53 4.33
N ASN A 369 29.40 -1.63 5.65
CA ASN A 369 30.40 -1.20 6.62
C ASN A 369 31.73 -1.95 6.44
N GLU A 370 31.70 -3.27 6.29
CA GLU A 370 32.89 -4.09 6.03
C GLU A 370 33.63 -3.64 4.77
N SER A 371 32.90 -3.40 3.69
CA SER A 371 33.46 -2.85 2.44
C SER A 371 34.16 -1.50 2.66
N LEU A 372 33.58 -0.60 3.47
CA LEU A 372 34.23 0.67 3.81
C LEU A 372 35.48 0.48 4.69
N VAL A 373 35.41 -0.38 5.70
CA VAL A 373 36.51 -0.61 6.65
C VAL A 373 37.71 -1.27 5.96
N GLN A 374 37.46 -2.27 5.12
CA GLN A 374 38.49 -3.01 4.39
C GLN A 374 38.92 -2.29 3.10
N ASN A 375 38.22 -1.22 2.71
CA ASN A 375 38.42 -0.48 1.47
C ASN A 375 38.37 -1.38 0.22
N VAL A 376 37.41 -2.31 0.20
CA VAL A 376 37.15 -3.22 -0.94
C VAL A 376 35.82 -2.86 -1.63
N PRO A 377 35.64 -3.15 -2.92
CA PRO A 377 34.38 -2.88 -3.61
C PRO A 377 33.19 -3.62 -2.98
N PHE A 378 32.08 -2.91 -2.74
CA PHE A 378 30.84 -3.52 -2.26
C PHE A 378 30.15 -4.31 -3.37
N ARG A 379 30.04 -5.63 -3.17
CA ARG A 379 29.42 -6.56 -4.12
C ARG A 379 27.92 -6.72 -3.82
N GLU A 380 27.12 -5.70 -4.16
CA GLU A 380 25.66 -5.66 -3.88
C GLU A 380 24.93 -6.96 -4.27
N ALA A 381 25.17 -7.48 -5.47
CA ALA A 381 24.50 -8.68 -5.95
C ALA A 381 24.78 -9.93 -5.09
N ALA A 382 26.00 -10.05 -4.55
CA ALA A 382 26.35 -11.16 -3.66
C ALA A 382 25.63 -11.03 -2.31
N VAL A 383 25.55 -9.81 -1.75
CA VAL A 383 24.83 -9.54 -0.50
C VAL A 383 23.33 -9.75 -0.67
N VAL A 384 22.75 -9.33 -1.80
CA VAL A 384 21.34 -9.58 -2.13
C VAL A 384 21.04 -11.09 -2.23
N LYS A 385 21.95 -11.88 -2.81
CA LYS A 385 21.82 -13.34 -2.84
C LYS A 385 21.86 -13.95 -1.43
N ARG A 386 22.73 -13.43 -0.57
CA ARG A 386 22.78 -13.82 0.85
C ARG A 386 21.50 -13.46 1.59
N VAL A 387 20.96 -12.25 1.39
CA VAL A 387 19.67 -11.82 1.92
C VAL A 387 18.56 -12.82 1.58
N PHE A 388 18.48 -13.26 0.32
CA PHE A 388 17.49 -14.27 -0.07
C PHE A 388 17.69 -15.59 0.67
N LYS A 389 18.92 -16.13 0.69
CA LYS A 389 19.22 -17.47 1.22
C LYS A 389 19.27 -17.56 2.73
N GLU A 390 19.71 -16.51 3.41
CA GLU A 390 19.91 -16.48 4.86
C GLU A 390 18.66 -15.98 5.59
N ILE A 391 17.77 -15.25 4.91
CA ILE A 391 16.66 -14.53 5.57
C ILE A 391 15.33 -14.78 4.87
N GLU A 392 15.20 -14.41 3.58
CA GLU A 392 13.87 -14.38 2.94
C GLU A 392 13.27 -15.78 2.74
N GLU A 393 14.06 -16.71 2.22
CA GLU A 393 13.67 -18.11 2.02
C GLU A 393 13.45 -18.82 3.38
N PRO A 394 14.40 -18.76 4.35
CA PRO A 394 14.16 -19.33 5.68
C PRO A 394 12.94 -18.77 6.42
N PHE A 395 12.67 -17.45 6.34
CA PHE A 395 11.49 -16.86 6.95
C PHE A 395 10.19 -17.47 6.40
N THR A 396 10.16 -17.74 5.09
CA THR A 396 9.00 -18.29 4.39
C THR A 396 8.66 -19.71 4.86
N PHE A 397 9.67 -20.54 5.10
CA PHE A 397 9.51 -21.92 5.56
C PHE A 397 9.51 -22.08 7.08
N SER A 398 9.78 -21.02 7.82
CA SER A 398 9.83 -21.04 9.29
C SER A 398 8.47 -21.38 9.90
N ARG A 399 8.51 -22.06 11.06
CA ARG A 399 7.35 -22.31 11.93
C ARG A 399 7.43 -21.50 13.23
N LYS A 400 8.27 -20.44 13.28
CA LYS A 400 8.37 -19.57 14.46
C LYS A 400 6.99 -18.98 14.78
N ALA A 401 6.51 -19.23 16.00
CA ALA A 401 5.29 -18.64 16.49
C ALA A 401 5.48 -17.14 16.80
N TYR A 402 4.45 -16.35 16.52
CA TYR A 402 4.41 -14.93 16.83
C TYR A 402 3.20 -14.63 17.73
N PRO A 403 3.27 -13.61 18.62
CA PRO A 403 2.16 -13.26 19.49
C PRO A 403 0.88 -12.92 18.73
N GLU A 404 -0.25 -13.41 19.25
CA GLU A 404 -1.60 -13.11 18.72
C GLU A 404 -2.29 -11.99 19.48
N TYR A 405 -1.73 -11.59 20.62
CA TYR A 405 -2.24 -10.55 21.51
C TYR A 405 -1.24 -9.41 21.61
N ALA A 406 -1.77 -8.19 21.70
CA ALA A 406 -0.96 -7.00 21.86
C ALA A 406 -0.23 -6.97 23.21
N SER A 407 0.93 -6.32 23.25
CA SER A 407 1.73 -6.15 24.46
C SER A 407 2.35 -4.76 24.54
N GLY A 408 2.27 -4.14 25.71
CA GLY A 408 2.72 -2.76 25.96
C GLY A 408 1.58 -1.75 25.91
N ASP A 409 1.85 -0.53 26.41
CA ASP A 409 0.90 0.59 26.35
C ASP A 409 1.25 1.47 25.14
N THR A 410 0.36 1.49 24.14
CA THR A 410 0.55 2.26 22.89
C THR A 410 0.83 3.74 23.15
N VAL A 411 0.17 4.36 24.13
CA VAL A 411 0.33 5.79 24.44
C VAL A 411 1.71 6.05 25.02
N LEU A 412 2.13 5.24 26.00
CA LEU A 412 3.46 5.39 26.62
C LEU A 412 4.57 5.17 25.58
N ILE A 413 4.44 4.12 24.76
CA ILE A 413 5.41 3.84 23.70
C ILE A 413 5.45 4.99 22.69
N ALA A 414 4.31 5.53 22.26
CA ALA A 414 4.27 6.68 21.35
C ALA A 414 4.88 7.95 21.97
N GLN A 415 4.72 8.16 23.28
CA GLN A 415 5.37 9.25 24.03
C GLN A 415 6.90 9.11 24.03
N GLU A 416 7.41 7.95 24.41
CA GLU A 416 8.85 7.67 24.41
C GLU A 416 9.47 7.86 23.02
N LEU A 417 8.78 7.36 21.98
CA LEU A 417 9.22 7.53 20.60
C LEU A 417 9.18 8.99 20.15
N MET A 418 8.17 9.76 20.57
CA MET A 418 8.12 11.19 20.28
C MET A 418 9.30 11.89 20.95
N GLU A 419 9.60 11.63 22.21
CA GLU A 419 10.76 12.21 22.89
C GLU A 419 12.09 11.84 22.22
N LYS A 420 12.22 10.61 21.70
CA LYS A 420 13.41 10.14 20.99
C LYS A 420 13.62 10.82 19.63
N TRP A 421 12.54 10.97 18.86
CA TRP A 421 12.61 11.38 17.45
C TRP A 421 12.29 12.86 17.22
N TRP A 422 11.55 13.51 18.12
CA TRP A 422 11.15 14.92 18.01
C TRP A 422 12.33 15.91 18.11
N PRO A 423 13.21 15.87 19.14
CA PRO A 423 14.26 16.88 19.33
C PRO A 423 15.31 16.85 18.22
N LYS A 424 15.57 15.67 17.65
CA LYS A 424 16.51 15.45 16.54
C LYS A 424 16.02 16.04 15.20
N GLN A 425 14.79 16.56 15.15
CA GLN A 425 14.12 16.98 13.91
C GLN A 425 13.56 18.40 13.94
N HIS A 426 14.14 19.34 14.70
CA HIS A 426 13.83 20.76 14.53
C HIS A 426 13.98 21.15 13.05
N CYS A 427 12.84 21.28 12.36
CA CYS A 427 12.65 21.11 10.91
C CYS A 427 13.87 21.46 10.04
N ARG A 428 14.75 20.46 9.86
CA ARG A 428 15.75 20.37 8.77
C ARG A 428 15.39 19.20 7.88
N PHE A 429 14.14 19.16 7.44
CA PHE A 429 13.71 18.24 6.40
C PHE A 429 14.01 18.89 5.06
N GLU A 430 15.01 18.38 4.35
CA GLU A 430 15.20 18.77 2.96
C GLU A 430 13.97 18.30 2.17
N ARG A 431 13.26 19.24 1.52
CA ARG A 431 12.23 18.87 0.54
C ARG A 431 12.88 17.92 -0.46
N ALA A 432 12.25 16.77 -0.68
CA ALA A 432 12.69 15.81 -1.68
C ALA A 432 12.48 16.39 -3.09
N ASN A 433 13.38 17.26 -3.54
CA ASN A 433 13.33 17.88 -4.88
C ASN A 433 14.01 17.03 -5.96
N ASP A 434 14.61 15.89 -5.62
CA ASP A 434 15.21 14.98 -6.60
C ASP A 434 14.20 13.89 -6.99
N PHE A 435 13.12 14.29 -7.67
CA PHE A 435 12.25 13.33 -8.35
C PHE A 435 12.29 13.58 -9.85
N ASN A 436 13.04 12.73 -10.57
CA ASN A 436 13.05 12.75 -12.03
C ASN A 436 11.97 11.81 -12.55
N LEU A 437 11.01 12.34 -13.32
CA LEU A 437 9.93 11.56 -13.95
C LEU A 437 10.45 10.40 -14.83
N ARG A 438 11.72 10.45 -15.26
CA ARG A 438 12.35 9.39 -16.05
C ARG A 438 12.54 8.06 -15.28
N ASP A 439 12.59 8.10 -13.95
CA ASP A 439 12.77 6.89 -13.13
C ASP A 439 11.48 6.05 -12.98
N ILE A 440 10.34 6.52 -13.53
CA ILE A 440 9.03 5.86 -13.45
C ILE A 440 8.88 4.74 -14.50
N PHE A 441 9.60 4.81 -15.63
CA PHE A 441 9.35 3.92 -16.78
C PHE A 441 10.12 2.59 -16.74
N GLU A 442 10.84 2.26 -15.65
CA GLU A 442 11.48 0.95 -15.47
C GLU A 442 10.61 -0.09 -14.75
N ILE A 443 9.28 -0.01 -14.89
CA ILE A 443 8.43 -1.19 -14.65
C ILE A 443 8.28 -1.90 -15.98
N ARG A 444 9.22 -2.81 -16.29
CA ARG A 444 8.96 -3.83 -17.32
C ARG A 444 7.76 -4.65 -16.84
N PRO A 445 6.73 -4.85 -17.68
CA PRO A 445 5.65 -5.76 -17.33
C PRO A 445 6.26 -7.16 -17.15
N THR A 446 6.22 -7.69 -15.92
CA THR A 446 6.44 -9.11 -15.69
C THR A 446 5.24 -9.82 -16.30
N VAL A 447 5.39 -10.24 -17.57
CA VAL A 447 4.44 -11.14 -18.20
C VAL A 447 4.55 -12.47 -17.46
N ILE A 448 3.62 -12.71 -16.55
CA ILE A 448 3.44 -14.03 -15.94
C ILE A 448 2.78 -14.90 -17.01
N VAL A 449 3.59 -15.68 -17.73
CA VAL A 449 3.11 -16.86 -18.42
C VAL A 449 3.11 -17.97 -17.37
N VAL A 450 1.95 -18.25 -16.77
CA VAL A 450 1.75 -19.53 -16.09
C VAL A 450 1.74 -20.58 -17.21
N LYS A 451 2.77 -21.42 -17.25
CA LYS A 451 2.76 -22.62 -18.08
C LYS A 451 2.15 -23.77 -17.30
#